data_AF-A0A7C3WGI4-F1
#
_entry.id   AF-A0A7C3WGI4-F1
#
_cell.length_a   1.000
_cell.length_b   1.000
_cell.length_c   1.000
_cell.angle_alpha   90.00
_cell.angle_beta   90.00
_cell.angle_gamma   90.00
#
_symmetry.space_group_name_H-M   'P 1'
#
loop_
_entity.id
_entity.type
_entity.pdbx_description
1 polymer ?
#
loop_
_entity_poly.entity_id
_entity_poly.type
_entity_poly.pdbx_seq_one_letter_code
_entity_poly.pdbx_strand_id
1 'polypeptide(L)' 'MKKTVIVAVVCALLLGGCAGMTYTEQRVLSGGALGASSGALIGWAAGSPAVGAAVGGVAGMAGGFVYDRYEKLRGRP' A
#
# COMPACT_ATOMS: atom_id res chain seq x y z
N MET A 1 -11.37 24.54 -0.80
CA MET A 1 -10.15 25.24 -0.33
C MET A 1 -9.22 24.33 0.48
N LYS A 2 -9.59 23.83 1.67
CA LYS A 2 -8.67 23.01 2.51
C LYS A 2 -8.38 21.62 1.93
N LYS A 3 -9.40 20.95 1.37
CA LYS A 3 -9.27 19.63 0.73
C LYS A 3 -8.38 19.65 -0.50
N THR A 4 -8.47 20.70 -1.33
CA THR A 4 -7.63 20.86 -2.53
C THR A 4 -6.15 21.06 -2.16
N VAL A 5 -5.86 21.77 -1.06
CA VAL A 5 -4.49 21.90 -0.54
C VAL A 5 -3.96 20.57 -0.01
N ILE A 6 -4.76 19.81 0.72
CA ILE A 6 -4.36 18.48 1.23
C ILE A 6 -4.07 17.52 0.06
N VAL A 7 -4.93 17.49 -0.95
CA VAL A 7 -4.72 16.66 -2.15
C VAL A 7 -3.48 17.11 -2.92
N ALA A 8 -3.25 18.41 -3.08
CA ALA A 8 -2.06 18.93 -3.73
C ALA A 8 -0.77 18.59 -2.97
N VAL A 9 -0.78 18.65 -1.64
CA VAL A 9 0.35 18.26 -0.79
C VAL A 9 0.59 16.75 -0.86
N VAL A 10 -0.46 15.93 -0.77
CA VAL A 10 -0.35 14.47 -0.91
C VAL A 10 0.17 14.09 -2.30
N CYS A 11 -0.33 14.73 -3.36
CA CYS A 11 0.22 14.56 -4.71
C CYS A 11 1.69 15.00 -4.78
N ALA A 12 2.08 16.14 -4.21
CA ALA A 12 3.47 16.57 -4.20
C ALA A 12 4.39 15.61 -3.42
N LEU A 13 3.93 15.02 -2.32
CA LEU A 13 4.66 13.96 -1.60
C LEU A 13 4.71 12.65 -2.38
N LEU A 14 3.63 12.28 -3.06
CA LEU A 14 3.59 11.10 -3.94
C LEU A 14 4.55 11.29 -5.12
N LEU A 15 4.53 12.44 -5.79
CA LEU A 15 5.42 12.77 -6.91
C LEU A 15 6.88 12.92 -6.46
N GLY A 16 7.13 13.56 -5.31
CA GLY A 16 8.47 13.69 -4.71
C GLY A 16 9.02 12.37 -4.15
N GLY A 17 8.16 11.49 -3.66
CA GLY A 17 8.51 10.12 -3.25
C GLY A 17 8.63 9.14 -4.42
N CYS A 18 7.94 9.40 -5.53
CA CYS A 18 7.97 8.55 -6.73
C CYS A 18 9.17 8.87 -7.64
N ALA A 19 9.77 10.06 -7.53
CA ALA A 19 10.97 10.45 -8.29
C ALA A 19 12.24 9.63 -7.98
N GLY A 20 12.17 8.67 -7.05
CA GLY A 20 13.27 7.74 -6.74
C GLY A 20 12.83 6.37 -6.23
N MET A 21 11.54 6.00 -6.36
CA MET A 21 11.07 4.71 -5.84
C MET A 21 11.50 3.56 -6.75
N THR A 22 12.10 2.54 -6.13
CA THR A 22 12.42 1.29 -6.82
C THR A 22 11.14 0.45 -7.00
N TYR A 23 11.04 -0.34 -8.07
CA TYR A 23 9.86 -1.20 -8.38
C TYR A 23 9.31 -1.98 -7.17
N THR A 24 10.20 -2.37 -6.26
CA THR A 24 9.89 -3.02 -4.99
C THR A 24 8.98 -2.18 -4.09
N GLU A 25 9.29 -0.90 -3.89
CA GLU A 25 8.52 -0.04 -2.98
C GLU A 25 7.14 0.26 -3.54
N GLN A 26 7.03 0.48 -4.85
CA GLN A 26 5.74 0.70 -5.51
C GLN A 26 4.82 -0.51 -5.38
N ARG A 27 5.40 -1.72 -5.41
CA ARG A 27 4.70 -2.99 -5.31
C ARG A 27 4.32 -3.33 -3.86
N VAL A 28 5.20 -3.05 -2.89
CA VAL A 28 4.89 -3.17 -1.46
C VAL A 28 3.83 -2.15 -1.05
N LEU A 29 3.91 -0.92 -1.55
CA LEU A 29 2.92 0.13 -1.29
C LEU A 29 1.56 -0.22 -1.90
N SER A 30 1.52 -0.72 -3.14
CA SER A 30 0.28 -1.20 -3.75
C SER A 30 -0.29 -2.42 -3.03
N GLY A 31 0.56 -3.39 -2.66
CA GLY A 31 0.14 -4.55 -1.88
C GLY A 31 -0.40 -4.18 -0.50
N GLY A 32 0.24 -3.23 0.18
CA GLY A 32 -0.21 -2.67 1.45
C GLY A 32 -1.50 -1.87 1.34
N ALA A 33 -1.64 -1.04 0.30
CA ALA A 33 -2.85 -0.25 0.07
C ALA A 33 -4.06 -1.12 -0.30
N LEU A 34 -3.84 -2.13 -1.15
CA LEU A 34 -4.87 -3.12 -1.51
C LEU A 34 -5.23 -4.00 -0.30
N GLY A 35 -4.25 -4.44 0.47
CA GLY A 35 -4.47 -5.20 1.70
C GLY A 35 -5.19 -4.39 2.78
N ALA A 36 -4.84 -3.11 2.94
CA ALA A 36 -5.50 -2.22 3.91
C ALA A 36 -6.93 -1.89 3.49
N SER A 37 -7.19 -1.65 2.21
CA SER A 37 -8.55 -1.34 1.71
C SER A 37 -9.48 -2.55 1.79
N SER A 38 -9.02 -3.74 1.37
CA SER A 38 -9.78 -4.98 1.52
C SER A 38 -9.95 -5.40 2.98
N GLY A 39 -8.89 -5.27 3.78
CA GLY A 39 -8.92 -5.49 5.22
C GLY A 39 -9.85 -4.53 5.96
N ALA A 40 -9.93 -3.26 5.54
CA ALA A 40 -10.85 -2.27 6.11
C ALA A 40 -12.32 -2.64 5.85
N LEU A 41 -12.63 -3.14 4.65
CA LEU A 41 -13.99 -3.60 4.29
C LEU A 41 -14.41 -4.80 5.15
N ILE A 42 -13.52 -5.78 5.31
CA ILE A 42 -13.78 -6.96 6.14
C ILE A 42 -13.86 -6.56 7.63
N GLY A 43 -12.95 -5.70 8.08
CA GLY A 43 -12.95 -5.16 9.43
C GLY A 43 -14.21 -4.34 9.73
N TRP A 44 -14.74 -3.62 8.74
CA TRP A 44 -15.99 -2.88 8.86
C TRP A 44 -17.17 -3.83 9.12
N ALA A 45 -17.24 -4.94 8.36
CA ALA A 45 -18.24 -5.99 8.59
C ALA A 45 -18.08 -6.68 9.96
N ALA A 46 -16.85 -6.82 10.45
CA ALA A 46 -16.53 -7.39 11.76
C ALA A 46 -16.69 -6.40 12.95
N GLY A 47 -17.08 -5.14 12.69
CA GLY A 47 -17.28 -4.11 13.72
C GLY A 47 -16.01 -3.36 14.15
N SER A 48 -14.88 -3.57 13.47
CA SER A 48 -13.61 -2.85 13.72
C SER A 48 -12.82 -2.63 12.42
N PRO A 49 -13.21 -1.63 11.61
CA PRO A 49 -12.56 -1.32 10.33
C PRO A 49 -11.07 -0.97 10.49
N ALA A 50 -10.70 -0.30 11.57
CA ALA A 50 -9.30 0.06 11.84
C ALA A 50 -8.42 -1.17 12.07
N VAL A 51 -8.92 -2.19 12.78
CA VAL A 51 -8.18 -3.43 13.04
C VAL A 51 -8.05 -4.23 11.75
N GLY A 52 -9.12 -4.34 10.97
CA GLY A 52 -9.06 -5.02 9.67
C GLY A 52 -8.13 -4.31 8.68
N ALA A 53 -8.12 -2.97 8.66
CA ALA A 53 -7.21 -2.19 7.83
C ALA A 53 -5.74 -2.35 8.26
N ALA A 54 -5.48 -2.37 9.57
CA ALA A 54 -4.13 -2.54 10.11
C ALA A 54 -3.58 -3.95 9.79
N VAL A 55 -4.37 -4.99 10.06
CA VAL A 55 -3.98 -6.38 9.79
C VAL A 55 -3.85 -6.62 8.28
N GLY A 56 -4.82 -6.16 7.50
CA GLY A 56 -4.79 -6.28 6.04
C GLY A 56 -3.65 -5.48 5.40
N GLY A 57 -3.33 -4.30 5.93
CA GLY A 57 -2.21 -3.47 5.47
C GLY A 57 -0.86 -4.11 5.76
N VAL A 58 -0.65 -4.61 6.99
CA VAL A 58 0.59 -5.31 7.37
C VAL A 58 0.74 -6.62 6.60
N ALA A 59 -0.33 -7.42 6.51
CA ALA A 59 -0.33 -8.68 5.74
C ALA A 59 -0.12 -8.43 4.23
N GLY A 60 -0.73 -7.37 3.67
CA GLY A 60 -0.57 -6.96 2.28
C GLY A 60 0.83 -6.45 1.96
N MET A 61 1.45 -5.67 2.87
CA MET A 61 2.87 -5.28 2.73
C MET A 61 3.80 -6.48 2.83
N ALA A 62 3.60 -7.37 3.81
CA ALA A 62 4.43 -8.56 3.99
C ALA A 62 4.30 -9.52 2.80
N GLY A 63 3.07 -9.77 2.33
CA GLY A 63 2.79 -10.58 1.15
C GLY A 63 3.39 -9.98 -0.12
N GLY A 64 3.24 -8.66 -0.32
CA GLY A 64 3.85 -7.94 -1.45
C GLY A 64 5.38 -7.99 -1.44
N PHE A 65 6.01 -7.92 -0.25
CA PHE A 65 7.46 -8.03 -0.10
C PHE A 65 7.97 -9.45 -0.38
N VAL A 66 7.30 -10.48 0.15
CA VAL A 66 7.65 -11.89 -0.13
C VAL A 66 7.46 -12.20 -1.61
N TYR A 67 6.36 -11.73 -2.20
CA TYR A 67 6.07 -11.90 -3.63
C TYR A 67 7.13 -11.23 -4.50
N ASP A 68 7.57 -10.01 -4.16
CA ASP A 68 8.64 -9.33 -4.88
C ASP A 68 9.97 -10.10 -4.83
N ARG A 69 10.34 -10.65 -3.66
CA ARG A 69 11.52 -11.51 -3.53
C ARG A 69 11.40 -12.77 -4.38
N TYR A 70 10.22 -13.40 -4.38
CA TYR A 70 9.97 -14.60 -5.16
C TYR A 70 10.06 -14.33 -6.67
N GLU A 71 9.57 -13.18 -7.12
CA GLU A 71 9.58 -12.79 -8.53
C GLU A 71 10.98 -12.39 -9.02
N LYS A 72 11.79 -11.74 -8.17
CA LYS A 72 13.22 -11.49 -8.43
C LYS A 72 14.03 -12.78 -8.56
N LEU A 73 13.72 -13.80 -7.75
CA LEU A 73 14.35 -15.12 -7.84
C LEU A 73 13.95 -15.87 -9.12
N ARG A 74 12.75 -15.62 -9.64
CA ARG A 74 12.23 -16.25 -10.87
C ARG A 74 12.74 -15.62 -12.18
N GLY A 75 13.69 -14.69 -12.12
CA GLY A 75 14.38 -14.18 -13.31
C GLY A 75 13.52 -13.28 -14.20
N ARG A 76 12.57 -12.56 -13.63
CA ARG A 76 11.80 -11.55 -14.38
C ARG A 76 12.69 -10.31 -14.59
N PRO A 77 12.87 -9.79 -15.83
CA PRO A 77 13.65 -8.59 -16.09
C PRO A 77 13.11 -7.36 -15.37
#